data_AF-A0A7C5NYZ4-F1
#
_entry.id   AF-A0A7C5NYZ4-F1
#
_cell.length_a   1.000
_cell.length_b   1.000
_cell.length_c   1.000
_cell.angle_alpha   90.00
_cell.angle_beta   90.00
_cell.angle_gamma   90.00
#
_symmetry.space_group_name_H-M   'P 1'
#
loop_
_entity.id
_entity.type
_entity.pdbx_description
1 polymer ?
#
loop_
_entity_poly.entity_id
_entity_poly.type
_entity_poly.pdbx_seq_one_letter_code
_entity_poly.pdbx_strand_id
1 'polypeptide(L)'
;IGPGKGRRGYLRPETAQGMFVNFPRLLRFYREKLPFGAVQIGKSYRNEISPRQGVLRLREFTQAEAEIFIDPTDKTEPRFKDVASSELTLYPASIQEAGEEPIQMRLGEAVAEGTIAHESLAYYINLTYEFLTASGIDPKRLRFRQHRDDEMAHYAADCWDAEAYLDRFGWVELVGIADRTDYDLQAHTRVSGMELGVFKEYEKPKRQKVIKIKPKMNYIGPKFKKRAKQVVKTLEKLSLGEISGETITIEVDGEEIRLGSEAFTIETLIEEISGEKIIPHVVEPSFGLDRIIYTILEHSYREETVEDEVRKVMELPEKIAPIKAAVLPLLTKDELITPAKKIETKLKENGIQTTYDDSGTIGRRYRRNDEIGTPYAITIDYTTLEDETVTIRDRTTMKQIRRPIKEIEYLITRLIRREEKFNVP
;
A
#
# COMPACT_ATOMS: atom_id res chain seq x y z
N ILE A 1 4.76 22.79 -19.41
CA ILE A 1 5.91 22.92 -18.50
C ILE A 1 6.94 23.85 -19.14
N GLY A 2 7.23 24.98 -18.49
CA GLY A 2 8.04 26.08 -19.04
C GLY A 2 7.23 27.09 -19.86
N PRO A 3 7.80 28.29 -20.14
CA PRO A 3 7.12 29.36 -20.87
C PRO A 3 6.98 29.07 -22.37
N GLY A 4 6.01 29.71 -23.04
CA GLY A 4 5.82 29.63 -24.49
C GLY A 4 5.29 28.27 -24.98
N LYS A 5 5.89 27.72 -26.05
CA LYS A 5 5.60 26.37 -26.57
C LYS A 5 6.24 25.26 -25.69
N GLY A 6 6.14 25.39 -24.37
CA GLY A 6 6.75 24.47 -23.42
C GLY A 6 6.33 23.01 -23.63
N ARG A 7 6.88 22.10 -22.82
CA ARG A 7 6.55 20.67 -22.94
C ARG A 7 5.14 20.41 -22.42
N ARG A 8 4.34 19.64 -23.16
CA ARG A 8 3.06 19.12 -22.64
C ARG A 8 3.36 18.20 -21.46
N GLY A 9 2.58 18.33 -20.39
CA GLY A 9 2.67 17.49 -19.21
C GLY A 9 1.27 17.24 -18.67
N TYR A 10 1.16 16.25 -17.81
CA TYR A 10 -0.09 15.83 -17.18
C TYR A 10 0.11 15.78 -15.68
N LEU A 11 -0.98 16.01 -14.95
CA LEU A 11 -1.02 15.62 -13.55
C LEU A 11 -1.11 14.10 -13.50
N ARG A 12 -0.36 13.49 -12.59
CA ARG A 12 -0.31 12.03 -12.46
C ARG A 12 -1.68 11.49 -12.00
N PRO A 13 -2.19 10.41 -12.63
CA PRO A 13 -3.46 9.78 -12.22
C PRO A 13 -3.29 8.80 -11.05
N GLU A 14 -2.05 8.48 -10.72
CA GLU A 14 -1.58 7.56 -9.67
C GLU A 14 -0.18 7.98 -9.21
N THR A 15 0.32 7.39 -8.14
CA THR A 15 1.66 7.63 -7.58
C THR A 15 2.70 6.58 -8.00
N ALA A 16 2.26 5.38 -8.42
CA ALA A 16 3.07 4.22 -8.83
C ALA A 16 4.22 4.57 -9.80
N GLN A 17 3.91 5.32 -10.85
CA GLN A 17 4.87 5.64 -11.93
C GLN A 17 6.17 6.29 -11.45
N GLY A 18 6.12 7.04 -10.35
CA GLY A 18 7.31 7.64 -9.73
C GLY A 18 8.30 6.61 -9.20
N MET A 19 7.81 5.46 -8.74
CA MET A 19 8.63 4.38 -8.20
C MET A 19 9.27 3.56 -9.33
N PHE A 20 8.53 3.26 -10.40
CA PHE A 20 9.08 2.58 -11.58
C PHE A 20 10.22 3.35 -12.26
N VAL A 21 10.05 4.66 -12.49
CA VAL A 21 11.12 5.48 -13.10
C VAL A 21 12.37 5.60 -12.22
N ASN A 22 12.22 5.40 -10.90
CA ASN A 22 13.32 5.42 -9.94
C ASN A 22 13.82 4.03 -9.56
N PHE A 23 13.32 2.95 -10.17
CA PHE A 23 13.67 1.56 -9.86
C PHE A 23 15.19 1.33 -9.73
N PRO A 24 16.07 1.80 -10.65
CA PRO A 24 17.51 1.56 -10.52
C PRO A 24 18.14 2.17 -9.26
N ARG A 25 17.58 3.28 -8.76
CA ARG A 25 18.05 3.91 -7.52
C ARG A 25 17.55 3.16 -6.30
N LEU A 26 16.28 2.75 -6.32
CA LEU A 26 15.66 1.96 -5.26
C LEU A 26 16.37 0.61 -5.12
N LEU A 27 16.59 -0.10 -6.24
CA LEU A 27 17.30 -1.36 -6.28
C LEU A 27 18.70 -1.25 -5.65
N ARG A 28 19.47 -0.21 -6.00
CA ARG A 28 20.79 0.05 -5.39
C ARG A 28 20.71 0.31 -3.89
N PHE A 29 19.69 1.04 -3.43
CA PHE A 29 19.48 1.28 -2.00
C PHE A 29 19.28 -0.05 -1.24
N TYR A 30 18.53 -0.97 -1.83
CA TYR A 30 18.33 -2.33 -1.31
C TYR A 30 19.45 -3.32 -1.70
N ARG A 31 20.63 -2.82 -2.09
CA ARG A 31 21.82 -3.62 -2.41
C ARG A 31 21.58 -4.68 -3.49
N GLU A 32 20.73 -4.35 -4.46
CA GLU A 32 20.44 -5.18 -5.62
C GLU A 32 19.80 -6.54 -5.26
N LYS A 33 19.04 -6.60 -4.16
CA LYS A 33 18.35 -7.80 -3.70
C LYS A 33 16.84 -7.65 -3.76
N LEU A 34 16.16 -8.75 -4.09
CA LEU A 34 14.72 -8.93 -3.95
C LEU A 34 14.41 -9.77 -2.69
N PRO A 35 13.18 -9.68 -2.15
CA PRO A 35 12.18 -8.66 -2.48
C PRO A 35 12.53 -7.29 -1.87
N PHE A 36 11.99 -6.22 -2.44
CA PHE A 36 12.00 -4.90 -1.78
C PHE A 36 10.77 -4.08 -2.17
N GLY A 37 10.41 -3.13 -1.32
CA GLY A 37 9.27 -2.25 -1.54
C GLY A 37 9.63 -0.77 -1.54
N ALA A 38 8.87 0.02 -2.27
CA ALA A 38 8.81 1.47 -2.15
C ALA A 38 7.36 1.89 -1.92
N VAL A 39 7.15 2.94 -1.12
CA VAL A 39 5.82 3.49 -0.84
C VAL A 39 5.81 4.96 -1.19
N GLN A 40 4.76 5.40 -1.87
CA GLN A 40 4.53 6.81 -2.13
C GLN A 40 3.15 7.23 -1.64
N ILE A 41 3.13 8.28 -0.81
CA ILE A 41 1.88 8.95 -0.39
C ILE A 41 1.82 10.30 -1.07
N GLY A 42 0.71 10.59 -1.75
CA GLY A 42 0.53 11.91 -2.34
C GLY A 42 -0.75 12.07 -3.13
N LYS A 43 -0.89 13.25 -3.74
CA LYS A 43 -2.05 13.57 -4.58
C LYS A 43 -1.98 12.88 -5.93
N SER A 44 -3.15 12.46 -6.39
CA SER A 44 -3.44 11.92 -7.72
C SER A 44 -4.66 12.62 -8.31
N TYR A 45 -4.71 12.69 -9.63
CA TYR A 45 -5.67 13.51 -10.34
C TYR A 45 -6.34 12.72 -11.47
N ARG A 46 -7.66 12.59 -11.41
CA ARG A 46 -8.46 11.96 -12.47
C ARG A 46 -9.49 12.97 -12.96
N ASN A 47 -9.53 13.23 -14.26
CA ASN A 47 -10.48 14.18 -14.84
C ASN A 47 -11.89 13.56 -14.97
N GLU A 48 -12.47 13.20 -13.83
CA GLU A 48 -13.77 12.55 -13.72
C GLU A 48 -14.86 13.41 -14.39
N ILE A 49 -15.64 12.76 -15.27
CA ILE A 49 -16.64 13.41 -16.12
C ILE A 49 -17.76 13.95 -15.23
N SER A 50 -18.21 13.14 -14.26
CA SER A 50 -19.29 13.50 -13.34
C SER A 50 -18.92 13.08 -11.91
N PRO A 51 -18.22 13.95 -11.15
CA PRO A 51 -17.96 13.73 -9.73
C PRO A 51 -19.29 13.61 -8.97
N ARG A 52 -19.46 12.53 -8.22
CA ARG A 52 -20.70 12.17 -7.49
C ARG A 52 -20.39 11.35 -6.26
N GLN A 53 -21.39 11.14 -5.40
CA GLN A 53 -21.28 10.31 -4.19
C GLN A 53 -20.21 10.83 -3.19
N GLY A 54 -20.09 12.15 -3.08
CA GLY A 54 -19.20 12.79 -2.11
C GLY A 54 -17.73 12.44 -2.35
N VAL A 55 -17.10 11.82 -1.35
CA VAL A 55 -15.67 11.47 -1.36
C VAL A 55 -15.33 10.24 -2.21
N LEU A 56 -16.33 9.50 -2.71
CA LEU A 56 -16.08 8.25 -3.43
C LEU A 56 -15.56 8.47 -4.86
N ARG A 57 -15.96 9.56 -5.51
CA ARG A 57 -15.52 9.95 -6.87
C ARG A 57 -15.06 11.40 -6.90
N LEU A 58 -13.76 11.59 -6.69
CA LEU A 58 -13.11 12.89 -6.66
C LEU A 58 -12.25 13.12 -7.91
N ARG A 59 -11.94 14.39 -8.20
CA ARG A 59 -10.97 14.77 -9.24
C ARG A 59 -9.54 14.87 -8.73
N GLU A 60 -9.40 15.19 -7.45
CA GLU A 60 -8.14 15.18 -6.70
C GLU A 60 -8.39 14.37 -5.43
N PHE A 61 -7.52 13.40 -5.17
CA PHE A 61 -7.58 12.56 -3.98
C PHE A 61 -6.17 12.15 -3.58
N THR A 62 -6.04 11.63 -2.37
CA THR A 62 -4.77 11.20 -1.79
C THR A 62 -4.68 9.69 -1.87
N GLN A 63 -3.63 9.19 -2.52
CA GLN A 63 -3.31 7.78 -2.52
C GLN A 63 -2.09 7.51 -1.65
N ALA A 64 -2.05 6.32 -1.07
CA ALA A 64 -0.83 5.69 -0.61
C ALA A 64 -0.67 4.41 -1.43
N GLU A 65 0.36 4.33 -2.26
CA GLU A 65 0.62 3.14 -3.08
C GLU A 65 1.97 2.56 -2.72
N ALA A 66 2.07 1.23 -2.75
CA ALA A 66 3.30 0.52 -2.52
C ALA A 66 3.62 -0.34 -3.73
N GLU A 67 4.83 -0.21 -4.30
CA GLU A 67 5.34 -1.16 -5.30
C GLU A 67 6.29 -2.13 -4.61
N ILE A 68 5.88 -3.40 -4.53
CA ILE A 68 6.71 -4.46 -3.97
C ILE A 68 7.27 -5.30 -5.10
N PHE A 69 8.55 -5.14 -5.35
CA PHE A 69 9.30 -5.88 -6.35
C PHE A 69 9.68 -7.25 -5.79
N ILE A 70 9.16 -8.29 -6.41
CA ILE A 70 9.35 -9.69 -6.01
C ILE A 70 9.98 -10.51 -7.14
N ASP A 71 10.55 -11.65 -6.78
CA ASP A 71 11.12 -12.58 -7.74
C ASP A 71 9.99 -13.30 -8.52
N PRO A 72 9.97 -13.25 -9.86
CA PRO A 72 8.97 -13.97 -10.66
C PRO A 72 8.97 -15.49 -10.44
N THR A 73 10.11 -16.06 -10.07
CA THR A 73 10.32 -17.51 -9.91
C THR A 73 10.13 -18.01 -8.48
N ASP A 74 10.15 -17.10 -7.50
CA ASP A 74 9.94 -17.40 -6.09
C ASP A 74 9.06 -16.31 -5.46
N LYS A 75 7.76 -16.59 -5.40
CA LYS A 75 6.75 -15.70 -4.81
C LYS A 75 6.40 -16.07 -3.37
N THR A 76 7.26 -16.85 -2.70
CA THR A 76 7.12 -17.10 -1.26
C THR A 76 7.31 -15.81 -0.47
N GLU A 77 6.75 -15.75 0.74
CA GLU A 77 6.95 -14.62 1.64
C GLU A 77 7.43 -15.15 3.00
N PRO A 78 8.67 -14.85 3.43
CA PRO A 78 9.23 -15.37 4.68
C PRO A 78 8.36 -15.16 5.93
N ARG A 79 7.53 -14.12 5.92
CA ARG A 79 6.61 -13.77 7.00
C ARG A 79 5.18 -14.28 6.80
N PHE A 80 4.90 -15.02 5.74
CA PHE A 80 3.56 -15.55 5.48
C PHE A 80 3.06 -16.47 6.60
N LYS A 81 3.96 -17.26 7.20
CA LYS A 81 3.65 -18.10 8.37
C LYS A 81 3.07 -17.32 9.56
N ASP A 82 3.38 -16.02 9.69
CA ASP A 82 2.89 -15.17 10.77
C ASP A 82 1.40 -14.82 10.57
N VAL A 83 0.90 -14.94 9.34
CA VAL A 83 -0.45 -14.51 8.94
C VAL A 83 -1.28 -15.64 8.32
N ALA A 84 -0.70 -16.82 8.09
CA ALA A 84 -1.38 -17.96 7.44
C ALA A 84 -2.63 -18.43 8.21
N SER A 85 -2.69 -18.22 9.52
CA SER A 85 -3.85 -18.52 10.35
C SER A 85 -4.92 -17.42 10.38
N SER A 86 -4.66 -16.25 9.80
CA SER A 86 -5.63 -15.16 9.72
C SER A 86 -6.82 -15.59 8.86
N GLU A 87 -8.02 -15.40 9.39
CA GLU A 87 -9.28 -15.72 8.74
C GLU A 87 -9.93 -14.42 8.23
N LEU A 88 -10.18 -14.37 6.92
CA LEU A 88 -10.71 -13.20 6.23
C LEU A 88 -11.97 -13.57 5.43
N THR A 89 -12.84 -12.59 5.23
CA THR A 89 -13.95 -12.67 4.28
C THR A 89 -13.42 -12.52 2.86
N LEU A 90 -13.35 -13.62 2.09
CA LEU A 90 -12.92 -13.64 0.70
C LEU A 90 -14.13 -13.79 -0.24
N TYR A 91 -14.09 -13.14 -1.39
CA TYR A 91 -15.09 -13.26 -2.45
C TYR A 91 -14.39 -13.57 -3.78
N PRO A 92 -13.94 -14.83 -3.99
CA PRO A 92 -13.26 -15.27 -5.21
C PRO A 92 -14.11 -15.07 -6.46
N ALA A 93 -13.47 -14.97 -7.64
CA ALA A 93 -14.16 -14.80 -8.91
C ALA A 93 -15.14 -15.95 -9.21
N SER A 94 -14.76 -17.19 -8.89
CA SER A 94 -15.60 -18.38 -9.05
C SER A 94 -16.89 -18.33 -8.23
N ILE A 95 -16.80 -17.88 -6.96
CA ILE A 95 -17.96 -17.70 -6.07
C ILE A 95 -18.85 -16.56 -6.56
N GLN A 96 -18.25 -15.48 -7.06
CA GLN A 96 -18.95 -14.36 -7.69
C GLN A 96 -19.75 -14.78 -8.93
N GLU A 97 -19.18 -15.64 -9.77
CA GLU A 97 -19.84 -16.17 -10.99
C GLU A 97 -20.99 -17.12 -10.66
N ALA A 98 -20.84 -17.91 -9.60
CA ALA A 98 -21.91 -18.76 -9.07
C ALA A 98 -23.07 -17.95 -8.43
N GLY A 99 -22.86 -16.64 -8.17
CA GLY A 99 -23.84 -15.80 -7.48
C GLY A 99 -23.99 -16.16 -6.00
N GLU A 100 -22.94 -16.71 -5.40
CA GLU A 100 -22.90 -17.14 -4.00
C GLU A 100 -22.36 -16.02 -3.08
N GLU A 101 -22.52 -16.21 -1.77
CA GLU A 101 -22.05 -15.25 -0.77
C GLU A 101 -20.54 -15.39 -0.50
N PRO A 102 -19.85 -14.30 -0.08
CA PRO A 102 -18.46 -14.37 0.34
C PRO A 102 -18.21 -15.42 1.44
N ILE A 103 -17.04 -16.05 1.40
CA ILE A 103 -16.64 -17.13 2.30
C ILE A 103 -15.63 -16.65 3.35
N GLN A 104 -15.67 -17.23 4.54
CA GLN A 104 -14.57 -17.11 5.52
C GLN A 104 -13.52 -18.17 5.21
N MET A 105 -12.27 -17.77 5.05
CA MET A 105 -11.19 -18.69 4.73
C MET A 105 -9.89 -18.25 5.39
N ARG A 106 -9.08 -19.21 5.85
CA ARG A 106 -7.74 -18.93 6.34
C ARG A 106 -6.81 -18.68 5.17
N LEU A 107 -5.91 -17.71 5.30
CA LEU A 107 -4.99 -17.37 4.20
C LEU A 107 -4.09 -18.54 3.79
N GLY A 108 -3.65 -19.38 4.73
CA GLY A 108 -2.89 -20.58 4.41
C GLY A 108 -3.66 -21.57 3.55
N GLU A 109 -4.96 -21.74 3.79
CA GLU A 109 -5.85 -22.59 2.98
C GLU A 109 -6.09 -21.94 1.62
N ALA A 110 -6.35 -20.63 1.59
CA ALA A 110 -6.57 -19.88 0.36
C ALA A 110 -5.37 -19.98 -0.61
N VAL A 111 -4.13 -19.95 -0.11
CA VAL A 111 -2.93 -20.13 -0.94
C VAL A 111 -2.74 -21.60 -1.32
N ALA A 112 -2.92 -22.55 -0.39
CA ALA A 112 -2.75 -23.98 -0.66
C ALA A 112 -3.74 -24.52 -1.71
N GLU A 113 -4.96 -23.99 -1.73
CA GLU A 113 -6.01 -24.34 -2.69
C GLU A 113 -5.92 -23.55 -4.01
N GLY A 114 -5.02 -22.56 -4.09
CA GLY A 114 -4.88 -21.70 -5.27
C GLY A 114 -5.99 -20.65 -5.42
N THR A 115 -6.77 -20.39 -4.37
CA THR A 115 -7.74 -19.28 -4.35
C THR A 115 -7.01 -17.94 -4.45
N ILE A 116 -5.93 -17.75 -3.67
CA ILE A 116 -5.01 -16.63 -3.79
C ILE A 116 -3.72 -17.14 -4.44
N ALA A 117 -3.23 -16.45 -5.47
CA ALA A 117 -2.19 -16.99 -6.35
C ALA A 117 -0.86 -17.39 -5.66
N HIS A 118 -0.43 -16.68 -4.61
CA HIS A 118 0.83 -16.94 -3.90
C HIS A 118 0.91 -16.26 -2.53
N GLU A 119 1.91 -16.65 -1.74
CA GLU A 119 2.13 -16.18 -0.36
C GLU A 119 2.37 -14.67 -0.27
N SER A 120 3.15 -14.09 -1.19
CA SER A 120 3.40 -12.64 -1.22
C SER A 120 2.10 -11.86 -1.33
N LEU A 121 1.21 -12.23 -2.25
CA LEU A 121 -0.08 -11.55 -2.43
C LEU A 121 -0.98 -11.71 -1.19
N ALA A 122 -1.09 -12.93 -0.65
CA ALA A 122 -1.87 -13.21 0.55
C ALA A 122 -1.35 -12.43 1.78
N TYR A 123 -0.03 -12.28 1.91
CA TYR A 123 0.57 -11.48 2.97
C TYR A 123 0.18 -10.00 2.88
N TYR A 124 0.22 -9.39 1.70
CA TYR A 124 -0.20 -8.00 1.52
C TYR A 124 -1.72 -7.80 1.64
N ILE A 125 -2.52 -8.82 1.32
CA ILE A 125 -3.95 -8.87 1.66
C ILE A 125 -4.14 -8.81 3.19
N ASN A 126 -3.41 -9.63 3.96
CA ASN A 126 -3.49 -9.58 5.42
C ASN A 126 -3.04 -8.24 6.00
N LEU A 127 -1.91 -7.71 5.54
CA LEU A 127 -1.42 -6.41 6.02
C LEU A 127 -2.44 -5.30 5.74
N THR A 128 -3.11 -5.36 4.60
CA THR A 128 -4.20 -4.43 4.27
C THR A 128 -5.37 -4.61 5.23
N TYR A 129 -5.79 -5.85 5.51
CA TYR A 129 -6.83 -6.15 6.50
C TYR A 129 -6.49 -5.60 7.89
N GLU A 130 -5.30 -5.89 8.39
CA GLU A 130 -4.82 -5.40 9.69
C GLU A 130 -4.78 -3.88 9.74
N PHE A 131 -4.31 -3.22 8.67
CA PHE A 131 -4.27 -1.77 8.58
C PHE A 131 -5.67 -1.15 8.63
N LEU A 132 -6.60 -1.65 7.81
CA LEU A 132 -7.97 -1.12 7.72
C LEU A 132 -8.72 -1.31 9.04
N THR A 133 -8.63 -2.50 9.64
CA THR A 133 -9.30 -2.81 10.90
C THR A 133 -8.69 -2.06 12.09
N ALA A 134 -7.36 -1.96 12.16
CA ALA A 134 -6.69 -1.14 13.18
C ALA A 134 -7.03 0.36 13.06
N SER A 135 -7.35 0.82 11.85
CA SER A 135 -7.80 2.19 11.57
C SER A 135 -9.27 2.43 11.91
N GLY A 136 -10.05 1.38 12.23
CA GLY A 136 -11.44 1.52 12.68
C GLY A 136 -12.50 1.03 11.69
N ILE A 137 -12.11 0.38 10.60
CA ILE A 137 -13.07 -0.28 9.72
C ILE A 137 -13.57 -1.56 10.41
N ASP A 138 -14.89 -1.66 10.60
CA ASP A 138 -15.54 -2.88 11.10
C ASP A 138 -15.23 -4.11 10.23
N PRO A 139 -14.55 -5.14 10.76
CA PRO A 139 -14.25 -6.37 10.04
C PRO A 139 -15.49 -7.09 9.48
N LYS A 140 -16.65 -6.95 10.13
CA LYS A 140 -17.90 -7.58 9.65
C LYS A 140 -18.45 -6.94 8.38
N ARG A 141 -18.01 -5.72 8.10
CA ARG A 141 -18.39 -4.92 6.92
C ARG A 141 -17.22 -4.82 5.93
N LEU A 142 -16.22 -5.70 6.03
CA LEU A 142 -15.01 -5.72 5.19
C LEU A 142 -14.91 -7.08 4.50
N ARG A 143 -14.60 -7.06 3.19
CA ARG A 143 -14.29 -8.26 2.41
C ARG A 143 -13.18 -7.99 1.41
N PHE A 144 -12.60 -9.06 0.88
CA PHE A 144 -11.65 -9.01 -0.23
C PHE A 144 -12.27 -9.67 -1.44
N ARG A 145 -12.55 -8.89 -2.49
CA ARG A 145 -13.18 -9.36 -3.73
C ARG A 145 -12.14 -9.52 -4.81
N GLN A 146 -12.04 -10.71 -5.40
CA GLN A 146 -11.15 -10.94 -6.53
C GLN A 146 -11.72 -10.28 -7.80
N HIS A 147 -10.87 -9.73 -8.66
CA HIS A 147 -11.29 -9.27 -9.99
C HIS A 147 -11.71 -10.47 -10.83
N ARG A 148 -12.76 -10.29 -11.63
CA ARG A 148 -13.15 -11.29 -12.65
C ARG A 148 -12.26 -11.16 -13.88
N ASP A 149 -12.27 -12.18 -14.74
CA ASP A 149 -11.46 -12.21 -15.97
C ASP A 149 -11.73 -11.00 -16.90
N ASP A 150 -12.95 -10.46 -16.92
CA ASP A 150 -13.34 -9.29 -17.72
C ASP A 150 -13.00 -7.94 -17.06
N GLU A 151 -12.68 -7.94 -15.77
CA GLU A 151 -12.26 -6.77 -14.99
C GLU A 151 -10.74 -6.69 -14.83
N MET A 152 -10.06 -7.83 -14.89
CA MET A 152 -8.62 -7.93 -14.72
C MET A 152 -7.91 -7.02 -15.72
N ALA A 153 -7.01 -6.16 -15.22
CA ALA A 153 -6.15 -5.41 -16.11
C ALA A 153 -5.34 -6.40 -16.97
N HIS A 154 -5.14 -6.10 -18.25
CA HIS A 154 -4.51 -7.03 -19.22
C HIS A 154 -3.08 -7.48 -18.87
N TYR A 155 -2.50 -6.96 -17.79
CA TYR A 155 -1.16 -7.23 -17.28
C TYR A 155 -1.13 -7.81 -15.86
N ALA A 156 -2.27 -7.90 -15.18
CA ALA A 156 -2.33 -8.42 -13.82
C ALA A 156 -2.51 -9.95 -13.81
N ALA A 157 -1.77 -10.65 -12.96
CA ALA A 157 -1.87 -12.10 -12.79
C ALA A 157 -2.99 -12.49 -11.81
N ASP A 158 -3.18 -11.70 -10.77
CA ASP A 158 -4.25 -11.83 -9.77
C ASP A 158 -4.48 -10.44 -9.14
N CYS A 159 -5.71 -10.12 -8.76
CA CYS A 159 -6.06 -8.82 -8.20
C CYS A 159 -7.23 -8.93 -7.22
N TRP A 160 -7.07 -8.33 -6.05
CA TRP A 160 -8.05 -8.36 -4.97
C TRP A 160 -8.34 -6.95 -4.46
N ASP A 161 -9.62 -6.58 -4.43
CA ASP A 161 -10.08 -5.33 -3.85
C ASP A 161 -10.51 -5.54 -2.40
N ALA A 162 -9.93 -4.78 -1.47
CA ALA A 162 -10.52 -4.62 -0.14
C ALA A 162 -11.74 -3.70 -0.26
N GLU A 163 -12.94 -4.26 -0.05
CA GLU A 163 -14.21 -3.55 -0.12
C GLU A 163 -14.84 -3.41 1.26
N ALA A 164 -15.37 -2.23 1.56
CA ALA A 164 -16.18 -2.00 2.75
C ALA A 164 -17.64 -1.72 2.40
N TYR A 165 -18.55 -2.26 3.20
CA TYR A 165 -19.98 -2.00 3.05
C TYR A 165 -20.38 -0.70 3.74
N LEU A 166 -20.88 0.27 2.97
CA LEU A 166 -21.43 1.54 3.43
C LEU A 166 -22.96 1.49 3.30
N ASP A 167 -23.70 1.95 4.32
CA ASP A 167 -25.16 1.85 4.37
C ASP A 167 -25.83 2.60 3.21
N ARG A 168 -25.21 3.71 2.77
CA ARG A 168 -25.71 4.51 1.66
C ARG A 168 -25.24 4.02 0.29
N PHE A 169 -24.06 3.42 0.20
CA PHE A 169 -23.37 3.19 -1.08
C PHE A 169 -23.17 1.71 -1.42
N GLY A 170 -23.52 0.79 -0.51
CA GLY A 170 -23.21 -0.63 -0.64
C GLY A 170 -21.72 -0.89 -0.52
N TRP A 171 -21.25 -1.95 -1.19
CA TRP A 171 -19.84 -2.30 -1.23
C TRP A 171 -19.04 -1.30 -2.07
N VAL A 172 -17.98 -0.76 -1.47
CA VAL A 172 -17.08 0.21 -2.10
C VAL A 172 -15.64 -0.24 -1.93
N GLU A 173 -14.90 -0.26 -3.03
CA GLU A 173 -13.47 -0.52 -3.08
C GLU A 173 -12.68 0.59 -2.36
N LEU A 174 -11.84 0.18 -1.41
CA LEU A 174 -10.96 1.05 -0.61
C LEU A 174 -9.49 0.90 -1.00
N VAL A 175 -9.08 -0.33 -1.31
CA VAL A 175 -7.70 -0.69 -1.65
C VAL A 175 -7.73 -1.74 -2.74
N GLY A 176 -7.07 -1.49 -3.87
CA GLY A 176 -6.79 -2.52 -4.88
C GLY A 176 -5.44 -3.17 -4.57
N ILE A 177 -5.34 -4.50 -4.66
CA ILE A 177 -4.12 -5.27 -4.38
C ILE A 177 -3.85 -6.16 -5.59
N ALA A 178 -2.96 -5.73 -6.47
CA ALA A 178 -2.70 -6.38 -7.76
C ALA A 178 -1.31 -7.01 -7.84
N ASP A 179 -1.18 -8.18 -8.45
CA ASP A 179 0.10 -8.66 -9.01
C ASP A 179 0.20 -8.19 -10.46
N ARG A 180 0.91 -7.08 -10.69
CA ARG A 180 1.04 -6.41 -12.00
C ARG A 180 2.10 -7.06 -12.90
N THR A 181 2.64 -8.20 -12.49
CA THR A 181 3.76 -8.89 -13.17
C THR A 181 4.92 -7.93 -13.46
N ASP A 182 5.58 -8.05 -14.61
CA ASP A 182 6.73 -7.23 -15.00
C ASP A 182 6.37 -6.09 -15.97
N TYR A 183 5.07 -5.88 -16.20
CA TYR A 183 4.53 -5.01 -17.24
C TYR A 183 5.08 -3.57 -17.19
N ASP A 184 5.03 -2.93 -16.03
CA ASP A 184 5.45 -1.53 -15.89
C ASP A 184 6.94 -1.34 -16.17
N LEU A 185 7.78 -2.23 -15.61
CA LEU A 185 9.22 -2.20 -15.84
C LEU A 185 9.56 -2.48 -17.31
N GLN A 186 8.89 -3.47 -17.93
CA GLN A 186 9.07 -3.75 -19.36
C GLN A 186 8.65 -2.56 -20.25
N ALA A 187 7.51 -1.92 -19.94
CA ALA A 187 7.02 -0.78 -20.70
C ALA A 187 8.00 0.39 -20.62
N HIS A 188 8.49 0.72 -19.42
CA HIS A 188 9.50 1.76 -19.22
C HIS A 188 10.84 1.40 -19.88
N THR A 189 11.28 0.14 -19.82
CA THR A 189 12.48 -0.33 -20.52
C THR A 189 12.36 -0.17 -22.03
N ARG A 190 11.22 -0.54 -22.62
CA ARG A 190 10.99 -0.45 -24.07
C ARG A 190 11.08 0.98 -24.58
N VAL A 191 10.53 1.94 -23.83
CA VAL A 191 10.49 3.35 -24.23
C VAL A 191 11.80 4.08 -23.92
N SER A 192 12.41 3.81 -22.75
CA SER A 192 13.62 4.52 -22.31
C SER A 192 14.91 3.94 -22.87
N GLY A 193 14.91 2.66 -23.26
CA GLY A 193 16.12 1.90 -23.59
C GLY A 193 16.99 1.53 -22.38
N MET A 194 16.56 1.88 -21.16
CA MET A 194 17.23 1.51 -19.92
C MET A 194 16.70 0.17 -19.43
N GLU A 195 17.59 -0.79 -19.21
CA GLU A 195 17.25 -2.09 -18.66
C GLU A 195 16.86 -1.95 -17.18
N LEU A 196 15.61 -2.30 -16.85
CA LEU A 196 15.04 -2.23 -15.50
C LEU A 196 14.87 -3.65 -14.92
N GLY A 197 15.98 -4.39 -14.87
CA GLY A 197 16.04 -5.73 -14.29
C GLY A 197 17.00 -5.81 -13.11
N VAL A 198 17.01 -6.96 -12.45
CA VAL A 198 17.95 -7.32 -11.39
C VAL A 198 18.76 -8.54 -11.81
N PHE A 199 20.02 -8.61 -11.40
CA PHE A 199 20.83 -9.81 -11.58
C PHE A 199 20.62 -10.72 -10.38
N LYS A 200 20.02 -11.89 -10.60
CA LYS A 200 19.84 -12.94 -9.61
C LYS A 200 21.00 -13.91 -9.69
N GLU A 201 21.85 -13.88 -8.67
CA GLU A 201 22.90 -14.88 -8.51
C GLU A 201 22.29 -16.27 -8.24
N TYR A 202 22.81 -17.29 -8.91
CA TYR A 202 22.53 -18.68 -8.58
C TYR A 202 23.27 -19.07 -7.30
N GLU A 203 22.68 -19.97 -6.51
CA GLU A 203 23.36 -20.54 -5.34
C GLU A 203 24.70 -21.21 -5.71
N LYS A 204 24.75 -21.82 -6.90
CA LYS A 204 25.95 -22.40 -7.48
C LYS A 204 26.03 -22.00 -8.95
N PRO A 205 27.19 -21.54 -9.43
CA PRO A 205 27.36 -21.22 -10.83
C PRO A 205 27.02 -22.41 -11.73
N LYS A 206 26.26 -22.14 -12.80
CA LYS A 206 25.86 -23.16 -13.76
C LYS A 206 26.84 -23.14 -14.92
N ARG A 207 27.41 -24.31 -15.25
CA ARG A 207 28.21 -24.47 -16.47
C ARG A 207 27.27 -24.66 -17.65
N GLN A 208 27.16 -23.64 -18.49
CA GLN A 208 26.31 -23.70 -19.68
C GLN A 208 27.19 -23.70 -20.93
N LYS A 209 26.82 -24.54 -21.90
CA LYS A 209 27.38 -24.45 -23.25
C LYS A 209 26.79 -23.21 -23.91
N VAL A 210 27.60 -22.16 -24.02
CA VAL A 210 27.24 -20.94 -24.75
C VAL A 210 27.87 -21.06 -26.14
N ILE A 211 27.04 -20.96 -27.17
CA ILE A 211 27.51 -20.87 -28.54
C ILE A 211 27.74 -19.39 -28.86
N LYS A 212 28.98 -19.01 -29.15
CA LYS A 212 29.32 -17.67 -29.63
C LYS A 212 29.62 -17.70 -31.12
N ILE A 213 28.95 -16.83 -31.86
CA ILE A 213 29.27 -16.57 -33.26
C ILE A 213 30.36 -15.50 -33.27
N LYS A 214 31.56 -15.84 -33.75
CA LYS A 214 32.65 -14.89 -33.95
C LYS A 214 32.67 -14.43 -35.41
N PRO A 215 32.37 -13.15 -35.70
CA PRO A 215 32.41 -12.63 -37.05
C PRO A 215 33.84 -12.58 -37.60
N LYS A 216 34.04 -13.03 -38.84
CA LYS A 216 35.33 -13.00 -39.55
C LYS A 216 35.49 -11.65 -40.26
N MET A 217 36.15 -10.70 -39.59
CA MET A 217 36.32 -9.33 -40.10
C MET A 217 37.07 -9.23 -41.43
N ASN A 218 38.00 -10.15 -41.68
CA ASN A 218 38.72 -10.25 -42.95
C ASN A 218 37.82 -10.57 -44.14
N TYR A 219 36.66 -11.21 -43.92
CA TYR A 219 35.65 -11.45 -44.94
C TYR A 219 34.56 -10.37 -44.94
N ILE A 220 34.00 -10.07 -43.77
CA ILE A 220 32.87 -9.13 -43.62
C ILE A 220 33.28 -7.70 -44.00
N GLY A 221 34.47 -7.25 -43.59
CA GLY A 221 34.96 -5.90 -43.83
C GLY A 221 35.03 -5.54 -45.32
N PRO A 222 35.76 -6.31 -46.16
CA PRO A 222 35.84 -6.06 -47.60
C PRO A 222 34.49 -6.22 -48.32
N LYS A 223 33.66 -7.20 -47.92
CA LYS A 223 32.39 -7.51 -48.59
C LYS A 223 31.31 -6.47 -48.33
N PHE A 224 31.16 -6.00 -47.09
CA PHE A 224 30.06 -5.12 -46.68
C PHE A 224 30.47 -3.66 -46.41
N LYS A 225 31.78 -3.35 -46.40
CA LYS A 225 32.34 -1.99 -46.30
C LYS A 225 31.71 -1.18 -45.15
N LYS A 226 30.95 -0.12 -45.46
CA LYS A 226 30.32 0.76 -44.47
C LYS A 226 29.29 0.03 -43.58
N ARG A 227 28.68 -1.06 -44.08
CA ARG A 227 27.68 -1.88 -43.35
C ARG A 227 28.32 -2.95 -42.46
N ALA A 228 29.64 -3.17 -42.55
CA ALA A 228 30.34 -4.24 -41.84
C ALA A 228 30.13 -4.18 -40.31
N LYS A 229 30.17 -2.99 -39.70
CA LYS A 229 29.95 -2.82 -38.26
C LYS A 229 28.56 -3.27 -37.81
N GLN A 230 27.54 -3.01 -38.63
CA GLN A 230 26.15 -3.35 -38.31
C GLN A 230 25.92 -4.85 -38.50
N VAL A 231 26.46 -5.43 -39.58
CA VAL A 231 26.47 -6.88 -39.82
C VAL A 231 27.11 -7.63 -38.64
N VAL A 232 28.27 -7.18 -38.16
CA VAL A 232 28.95 -7.75 -36.98
C VAL A 232 28.08 -7.66 -35.74
N LYS A 233 27.53 -6.48 -35.44
CA LYS A 233 26.70 -6.24 -34.27
C LYS A 233 25.42 -7.08 -34.28
N THR A 234 24.83 -7.32 -35.45
CA THR A 234 23.65 -8.18 -35.59
C THR A 234 24.03 -9.67 -35.43
N LEU A 235 25.12 -10.12 -36.05
CA LEU A 235 25.65 -11.48 -35.89
C LEU A 235 25.97 -11.84 -34.43
N GLU A 236 26.60 -10.91 -33.68
CA GLU A 236 26.98 -11.12 -32.28
C GLU A 236 25.78 -11.20 -31.33
N LYS A 237 24.59 -10.77 -31.77
CA LYS A 237 23.35 -10.77 -30.97
C LYS A 237 22.47 -12.00 -31.18
N LEU A 238 22.76 -12.82 -32.19
CA LEU A 238 21.96 -14.00 -32.50
C LEU A 238 22.05 -15.06 -31.39
N SER A 239 20.93 -15.76 -31.19
CA SER A 239 20.81 -16.81 -30.17
C SER A 239 20.75 -18.21 -30.79
N LEU A 240 20.99 -19.24 -29.97
CA LEU A 240 21.07 -20.65 -30.36
C LEU A 240 19.86 -21.16 -31.19
N GLY A 241 18.66 -20.62 -30.95
CA GLY A 241 17.43 -21.05 -31.63
C GLY A 241 17.31 -20.60 -33.09
N GLU A 242 18.13 -19.64 -33.52
CA GLU A 242 18.05 -19.01 -34.85
C GLU A 242 19.06 -19.62 -35.85
N ILE A 243 19.81 -20.64 -35.43
CA ILE A 243 20.90 -21.24 -36.20
C ILE A 243 20.43 -22.58 -36.79
N SER A 244 19.95 -22.54 -38.03
CA SER A 244 19.65 -23.76 -38.80
C SER A 244 20.63 -23.94 -39.96
N GLY A 245 21.70 -24.71 -39.74
CA GLY A 245 22.63 -25.16 -40.80
C GLY A 245 23.86 -24.28 -41.04
N GLU A 246 24.55 -24.48 -42.17
CA GLU A 246 25.83 -23.86 -42.53
C GLU A 246 25.74 -22.36 -42.92
N THR A 247 24.53 -21.81 -42.94
CA THR A 247 24.25 -20.42 -43.33
C THR A 247 23.35 -19.73 -42.31
N ILE A 248 23.67 -18.47 -42.00
CA ILE A 248 22.90 -17.61 -41.10
C ILE A 248 22.29 -16.47 -41.93
N THR A 249 21.01 -16.22 -41.74
CA THR A 249 20.31 -15.07 -42.36
C THR A 249 20.12 -13.99 -41.30
N ILE A 250 20.55 -12.77 -41.59
CA ILE A 250 20.35 -11.60 -40.74
C ILE A 250 19.66 -10.49 -41.53
N GLU A 251 18.87 -9.68 -40.84
CA GLU A 251 18.33 -8.45 -41.42
C GLU A 251 19.19 -7.25 -41.02
N VAL A 252 19.64 -6.47 -42.02
CA VAL A 252 20.42 -5.24 -41.80
C VAL A 252 19.90 -4.16 -42.73
N ASP A 253 19.35 -3.08 -42.16
CA ASP A 253 18.78 -1.94 -42.90
C ASP A 253 17.56 -2.31 -43.77
N GLY A 254 16.75 -3.29 -43.35
CA GLY A 254 15.58 -3.76 -44.11
C GLY A 254 15.91 -4.72 -45.25
N GLU A 255 17.16 -5.15 -45.39
CA GLU A 255 17.59 -6.16 -46.35
C GLU A 255 18.03 -7.45 -45.64
N GLU A 256 17.57 -8.59 -46.14
CA GLU A 256 18.06 -9.91 -45.72
C GLU A 256 19.44 -10.20 -46.32
N ILE A 257 20.40 -10.50 -45.46
CA ILE A 257 21.76 -10.90 -45.83
C ILE A 257 21.98 -12.34 -45.40
N ARG A 258 22.29 -13.21 -46.36
CA ARG A 258 22.74 -14.59 -46.10
C ARG A 258 24.26 -14.66 -45.98
N LEU A 259 24.71 -15.27 -44.91
CA LEU A 259 26.13 -15.41 -44.56
C LEU A 259 26.46 -16.90 -44.42
N GLY A 260 27.47 -17.39 -45.15
CA GLY A 260 28.02 -18.73 -44.97
C GLY A 260 29.13 -18.78 -43.93
N SER A 261 29.65 -19.98 -43.70
CA SER A 261 30.76 -20.25 -42.75
C SER A 261 32.05 -19.45 -43.03
N GLU A 262 32.21 -18.86 -44.21
CA GLU A 262 33.30 -17.93 -44.52
C GLU A 262 33.18 -16.58 -43.78
N ALA A 263 31.99 -16.21 -43.33
CA ALA A 263 31.72 -14.94 -42.64
C ALA A 263 31.81 -15.05 -41.11
N PHE A 264 31.77 -16.25 -40.53
CA PHE A 264 31.81 -16.43 -39.07
C PHE A 264 32.47 -17.76 -38.65
N THR A 265 32.85 -17.88 -37.39
CA THR A 265 33.08 -19.17 -36.72
C THR A 265 32.08 -19.37 -35.61
N ILE A 266 31.62 -20.61 -35.44
CA ILE A 266 30.80 -21.01 -34.30
C ILE A 266 31.74 -21.63 -33.27
N GLU A 267 31.87 -21.00 -32.11
CA GLU A 267 32.61 -21.55 -30.99
C GLU A 267 31.64 -21.98 -29.90
N THR A 268 31.75 -23.23 -29.46
CA THR A 268 31.05 -23.69 -28.25
C THR A 268 31.99 -23.49 -27.07
N LEU A 269 31.61 -22.57 -26.19
CA LEU A 269 32.33 -22.28 -24.96
C LEU A 269 31.54 -22.87 -23.79
N ILE A 270 32.23 -23.44 -22.82
CA ILE A 270 31.61 -23.74 -21.52
C ILE A 270 31.86 -22.52 -20.66
N GLU A 271 30.82 -21.70 -20.50
CA GLU A 271 30.89 -20.54 -19.61
C GLU A 271 30.27 -20.89 -18.27
N GLU A 272 30.93 -20.42 -17.21
CA GLU A 272 30.40 -20.49 -15.87
C GLU A 272 29.53 -19.25 -15.66
N ILE A 273 28.23 -19.45 -15.60
CA ILE A 273 27.25 -18.38 -15.43
C ILE A 273 26.87 -18.33 -13.96
N SER A 274 27.19 -17.22 -13.30
CA SER A 274 26.93 -17.01 -11.87
C SER A 274 25.50 -16.62 -11.55
N GLY A 275 24.68 -16.28 -12.55
CA GLY A 275 23.31 -15.82 -12.36
C GLY A 275 22.62 -15.45 -13.66
N GLU A 276 21.39 -14.97 -13.55
CA GLU A 276 20.60 -14.49 -14.68
C GLU A 276 20.02 -13.12 -14.39
N LYS A 277 19.71 -12.38 -15.46
CA LYS A 277 18.93 -11.15 -15.32
C LYS A 277 17.45 -11.49 -15.39
N ILE A 278 16.71 -10.99 -14.42
CA ILE A 278 15.26 -11.13 -14.37
C ILE A 278 14.62 -9.74 -14.25
N ILE A 279 13.41 -9.61 -14.77
CA ILE A 279 12.58 -8.42 -14.51
C ILE A 279 11.69 -8.78 -13.32
N PRO A 280 11.77 -8.04 -12.20
CA PRO A 280 10.93 -8.33 -11.04
C PRO A 280 9.45 -8.24 -11.39
N HIS A 281 8.65 -9.10 -10.76
CA HIS A 281 7.21 -8.87 -10.70
C HIS A 281 6.89 -7.83 -9.64
N VAL A 282 5.72 -7.21 -9.72
CA VAL A 282 5.29 -6.16 -8.79
C VAL A 282 3.95 -6.53 -8.15
N VAL A 283 3.93 -6.61 -6.82
CA VAL A 283 2.68 -6.59 -6.05
C VAL A 283 2.40 -5.15 -5.63
N GLU A 284 1.22 -4.65 -5.95
CA GLU A 284 0.80 -3.27 -5.70
C GLU A 284 -0.47 -3.21 -4.85
N PRO A 285 -0.34 -2.87 -3.55
CA PRO A 285 -1.43 -2.33 -2.75
C PRO A 285 -1.61 -0.81 -3.00
N SER A 286 -2.75 -0.41 -3.55
CA SER A 286 -3.12 0.98 -3.83
C SER A 286 -4.27 1.45 -2.94
N PHE A 287 -3.96 2.29 -1.94
CA PHE A 287 -4.92 2.74 -0.93
C PHE A 287 -5.55 4.10 -1.29
N GLY A 288 -6.88 4.14 -1.41
CA GLY A 288 -7.64 5.38 -1.54
C GLY A 288 -7.95 6.02 -0.18
N LEU A 289 -7.03 6.84 0.35
CA LEU A 289 -7.12 7.36 1.73
C LEU A 289 -8.40 8.14 2.02
N ASP A 290 -8.92 8.90 1.06
CA ASP A 290 -10.16 9.65 1.24
C ASP A 290 -11.39 8.73 1.44
N ARG A 291 -11.45 7.60 0.72
CA ARG A 291 -12.50 6.58 0.89
C ARG A 291 -12.36 5.85 2.22
N ILE A 292 -11.12 5.53 2.60
CA ILE A 292 -10.82 4.88 3.89
C ILE A 292 -11.26 5.78 5.04
N ILE A 293 -10.90 7.07 5.02
CA ILE A 293 -11.30 8.04 6.06
C ILE A 293 -12.83 8.14 6.14
N TYR A 294 -13.53 8.25 5.01
CA TYR A 294 -14.98 8.29 5.02
C TYR A 294 -15.61 7.03 5.59
N THR A 295 -15.10 5.86 5.22
CA THR A 295 -15.55 4.56 5.74
C THR A 295 -15.37 4.49 7.25
N ILE A 296 -14.21 4.93 7.76
CA ILE A 296 -13.95 4.97 9.21
C ILE A 296 -14.97 5.87 9.90
N LEU A 297 -15.26 7.05 9.36
CA LEU A 297 -16.25 7.97 9.92
C LEU A 297 -17.66 7.34 9.93
N GLU A 298 -18.06 6.67 8.86
CA GLU A 298 -19.35 6.01 8.79
C GLU A 298 -19.45 4.83 9.76
N HIS A 299 -18.43 3.95 9.80
CA HIS A 299 -18.39 2.79 10.69
C HIS A 299 -18.25 3.18 12.17
N SER A 300 -17.70 4.37 12.46
CA SER A 300 -17.56 4.89 13.83
C SER A 300 -18.77 5.71 14.29
N TYR A 301 -19.65 6.17 13.40
CA TYR A 301 -20.78 7.00 13.76
C TYR A 301 -21.88 6.18 14.46
N ARG A 302 -22.34 6.64 15.62
CA ARG A 302 -23.48 6.06 16.33
C ARG A 302 -24.38 7.14 16.91
N GLU A 303 -25.66 6.83 16.97
CA GLU A 303 -26.64 7.57 17.75
C GLU A 303 -27.20 6.65 18.84
N GLU A 304 -27.25 7.14 20.07
CA GLU A 304 -27.82 6.42 21.21
C GLU A 304 -28.66 7.36 22.08
N THR A 305 -29.68 6.82 22.76
CA THR A 305 -30.50 7.58 23.70
C THR A 305 -29.91 7.45 25.10
N VAL A 306 -29.59 8.57 25.73
CA VAL A 306 -29.07 8.65 27.10
C VAL A 306 -29.86 9.71 27.85
N GLU A 307 -30.58 9.30 28.90
CA GLU A 307 -31.41 10.19 29.72
C GLU A 307 -32.43 10.99 28.87
N ASP A 308 -33.13 10.29 27.97
CA ASP A 308 -34.12 10.84 27.03
C ASP A 308 -33.57 11.84 25.99
N GLU A 309 -32.25 12.06 25.95
CA GLU A 309 -31.58 12.86 24.93
C GLU A 309 -30.84 11.97 23.92
N VAL A 310 -30.88 12.36 22.64
CA VAL A 310 -30.08 11.70 21.60
C VAL A 310 -28.63 12.18 21.71
N ARG A 311 -27.73 11.24 21.97
CA ARG A 311 -26.29 11.42 21.91
C ARG A 311 -25.77 10.94 20.56
N LYS A 312 -25.04 11.82 19.87
CA LYS A 312 -24.22 11.46 18.71
C LYS A 312 -22.81 11.22 19.17
N VAL A 313 -22.21 10.12 18.73
CA VAL A 313 -20.84 9.76 19.10
C VAL A 313 -20.09 9.26 17.88
N MET A 314 -18.86 9.73 17.73
CA MET A 314 -17.91 9.19 16.77
C MET A 314 -16.97 8.25 17.53
N GLU A 315 -17.18 6.94 17.40
CA GLU A 315 -16.40 5.92 18.09
C GLU A 315 -15.04 5.63 17.42
N LEU A 316 -14.27 6.68 17.10
CA LEU A 316 -12.95 6.53 16.49
C LEU A 316 -12.02 5.71 17.41
N PRO A 317 -11.21 4.79 16.85
CA PRO A 317 -10.11 4.19 17.60
C PRO A 317 -9.20 5.27 18.20
N GLU A 318 -8.73 5.04 19.42
CA GLU A 318 -7.99 6.01 20.23
C GLU A 318 -6.71 6.46 19.51
N LYS A 319 -6.06 5.55 18.79
CA LYS A 319 -4.84 5.80 18.01
C LYS A 319 -5.06 6.80 16.88
N ILE A 320 -6.24 6.84 16.27
CA ILE A 320 -6.53 7.70 15.11
C ILE A 320 -7.42 8.90 15.43
N ALA A 321 -8.03 8.95 16.63
CA ALA A 321 -8.83 10.11 17.03
C ALA A 321 -8.03 11.43 16.90
N PRO A 322 -8.57 12.49 16.28
CA PRO A 322 -7.81 13.71 16.02
C PRO A 322 -7.40 14.43 17.31
N ILE A 323 -8.25 14.34 18.33
CA ILE A 323 -8.03 14.87 19.67
C ILE A 323 -8.05 13.68 20.62
N LYS A 324 -7.01 13.54 21.45
CA LYS A 324 -6.84 12.38 22.33
C LYS A 324 -7.49 12.58 23.68
N ALA A 325 -7.46 13.81 24.21
CA ALA A 325 -8.12 14.15 25.45
C ALA A 325 -8.71 15.57 25.43
N ALA A 326 -9.88 15.73 26.03
CA ALA A 326 -10.45 17.03 26.34
C ALA A 326 -10.13 17.40 27.79
N VAL A 327 -9.80 18.65 28.07
CA VAL A 327 -9.54 19.15 29.42
C VAL A 327 -10.59 20.18 29.78
N LEU A 328 -11.43 19.85 30.76
CA LEU A 328 -12.72 20.50 31.00
C LEU A 328 -12.85 20.93 32.47
N PRO A 329 -12.84 22.23 32.81
CA PRO A 329 -13.11 22.66 34.19
C PRO A 329 -14.60 22.49 34.52
N LEU A 330 -14.98 21.93 35.67
CA LEU A 330 -16.39 21.64 36.00
C LEU A 330 -17.29 22.87 35.85
N LEU A 331 -16.80 24.04 36.27
CA LEU A 331 -17.42 25.34 36.09
C LEU A 331 -16.44 26.36 35.51
N THR A 332 -16.97 27.40 34.87
CA THR A 332 -16.21 28.54 34.35
C THR A 332 -15.81 29.49 35.49
N LYS A 333 -14.90 29.02 36.36
CA LYS A 333 -14.35 29.76 37.51
C LYS A 333 -12.83 29.75 37.42
N ASP A 334 -12.19 30.89 37.67
CA ASP A 334 -10.73 31.05 37.53
C ASP A 334 -9.92 30.01 38.33
N GLU A 335 -10.44 29.63 39.50
CA GLU A 335 -9.86 28.59 40.38
C GLU A 335 -9.81 27.20 39.74
N LEU A 336 -10.74 26.87 38.81
CA LEU A 336 -10.75 25.60 38.06
C LEU A 336 -10.12 25.76 36.67
N ILE A 337 -10.24 26.94 36.05
CA ILE A 337 -9.70 27.24 34.73
C ILE A 337 -8.18 27.21 34.74
N THR A 338 -7.55 27.85 35.74
CA THR A 338 -6.09 27.91 35.86
C THR A 338 -5.46 26.51 35.92
N PRO A 339 -5.88 25.59 36.82
CA PRO A 339 -5.36 24.23 36.84
C PRO A 339 -5.70 23.44 35.57
N ALA A 340 -6.89 23.61 34.98
CA ALA A 340 -7.24 22.96 33.72
C ALA A 340 -6.29 23.35 32.58
N LYS A 341 -6.00 24.65 32.40
CA LYS A 341 -5.03 25.13 31.37
C LYS A 341 -3.61 24.64 31.63
N LYS A 342 -3.21 24.54 32.91
CA LYS A 342 -1.90 23.98 33.29
C LYS A 342 -1.79 22.50 32.90
N ILE A 343 -2.82 21.71 33.19
CA ILE A 343 -2.89 20.29 32.81
C ILE A 343 -2.88 20.13 31.29
N GLU A 344 -3.70 20.90 30.57
CA GLU A 344 -3.75 20.87 29.11
C GLU A 344 -2.39 21.17 28.48
N THR A 345 -1.71 22.23 28.97
CA THR A 345 -0.38 22.62 28.48
C THR A 345 0.62 21.49 28.69
N LYS A 346 0.64 20.88 29.88
CA LYS A 346 1.53 19.76 30.21
C LYS A 346 1.28 18.54 29.33
N LEU A 347 0.02 18.23 29.03
CA LEU A 347 -0.34 17.15 28.09
C LEU A 347 0.16 17.45 26.66
N LYS A 348 0.01 18.69 26.19
CA LYS A 348 0.50 19.14 24.88
C LYS A 348 2.02 19.07 24.77
N GLU A 349 2.74 19.50 25.80
CA GLU A 349 4.21 19.43 25.89
C GLU A 349 4.72 17.98 25.79
N ASN A 350 3.91 17.01 26.24
CA ASN A 350 4.20 15.57 26.12
C ASN A 350 3.68 14.93 24.81
N GLY A 351 3.25 15.74 23.84
CA GLY A 351 2.82 15.28 22.52
C GLY A 351 1.40 14.69 22.48
N ILE A 352 0.60 14.88 23.53
CA ILE A 352 -0.81 14.46 23.54
C ILE A 352 -1.63 15.58 22.93
N GLN A 353 -2.31 15.31 21.81
CA GLN A 353 -3.23 16.26 21.19
C GLN A 353 -4.45 16.44 22.10
N THR A 354 -4.66 17.66 22.58
CA THR A 354 -5.75 17.99 23.50
C THR A 354 -6.55 19.20 23.05
N THR A 355 -7.77 19.28 23.56
CA THR A 355 -8.63 20.47 23.46
C THR A 355 -9.05 20.94 24.84
N TYR A 356 -9.32 22.22 24.97
CA TYR A 356 -9.85 22.84 26.19
C TYR A 356 -11.22 23.46 25.88
N ASP A 357 -12.16 23.31 26.82
CA ASP A 357 -13.50 23.87 26.69
C ASP A 357 -14.11 24.17 28.07
N ASP A 358 -14.39 25.44 28.33
CA ASP A 358 -15.06 25.96 29.54
C ASP A 358 -16.44 26.55 29.25
N SER A 359 -16.97 26.34 28.04
CA SER A 359 -18.22 26.95 27.60
C SER A 359 -19.44 26.06 27.89
N GLY A 360 -20.41 26.59 28.64
CA GLY A 360 -21.65 25.87 28.98
C GLY A 360 -21.48 24.74 30.00
N THR A 361 -22.52 23.92 30.17
CA THR A 361 -22.53 22.85 31.18
C THR A 361 -21.52 21.74 30.85
N ILE A 362 -21.07 21.01 31.88
CA ILE A 362 -20.14 19.89 31.69
C ILE A 362 -20.71 18.81 30.76
N GLY A 363 -22.02 18.53 30.87
CA GLY A 363 -22.71 17.60 29.97
C GLY A 363 -22.62 18.01 28.50
N ARG A 364 -22.90 19.29 28.18
CA ARG A 364 -22.76 19.81 26.81
C ARG A 364 -21.33 19.71 26.28
N ARG A 365 -20.34 19.90 27.15
CA ARG A 365 -18.92 19.77 26.80
C ARG A 365 -18.52 18.33 26.52
N TYR A 366 -19.02 17.38 27.29
CA TYR A 366 -18.88 15.96 26.98
C TYR A 366 -19.53 15.63 25.64
N ARG A 367 -20.77 16.08 25.38
CA ARG A 367 -21.47 15.82 24.10
C ARG A 367 -20.69 16.33 22.89
N ARG A 368 -20.18 17.57 22.92
CA ARG A 368 -19.35 18.11 21.83
C ARG A 368 -18.09 17.28 21.56
N ASN A 369 -17.46 16.78 22.61
CA ASN A 369 -16.25 15.95 22.50
C ASN A 369 -16.56 14.52 22.04
N ASP A 370 -17.70 13.96 22.47
CA ASP A 370 -18.21 12.68 22.00
C ASP A 370 -18.51 12.73 20.49
N GLU A 371 -19.12 13.82 20.02
CA GLU A 371 -19.47 14.07 18.60
C GLU A 371 -18.26 14.09 17.67
N ILE A 372 -17.13 14.64 18.11
CA ILE A 372 -15.87 14.68 17.33
C ILE A 372 -14.95 13.48 17.62
N GLY A 373 -15.38 12.57 18.49
CA GLY A 373 -14.70 11.32 18.79
C GLY A 373 -13.49 11.42 19.71
N THR A 374 -13.40 12.46 20.53
CA THR A 374 -12.36 12.58 21.56
C THR A 374 -12.49 11.41 22.56
N PRO A 375 -11.48 10.52 22.70
CA PRO A 375 -11.63 9.31 23.52
C PRO A 375 -11.79 9.57 25.01
N TYR A 376 -11.07 10.54 25.56
CA TYR A 376 -11.03 10.80 26.99
C TYR A 376 -11.38 12.25 27.33
N ALA A 377 -12.20 12.46 28.34
CA ALA A 377 -12.46 13.78 28.89
C ALA A 377 -11.95 13.86 30.34
N ILE A 378 -11.05 14.79 30.60
CA ILE A 378 -10.42 15.04 31.89
C ILE A 378 -11.11 16.25 32.52
N THR A 379 -11.77 16.02 33.65
CA THR A 379 -12.57 17.02 34.34
C THR A 379 -11.90 17.48 35.62
N ILE A 380 -11.76 18.80 35.74
CA ILE A 380 -11.18 19.48 36.90
C ILE A 380 -12.32 20.04 37.74
N ASP A 381 -12.52 19.53 38.93
CA ASP A 381 -13.59 19.91 39.86
C ASP A 381 -13.03 20.44 41.18
N TYR A 382 -13.91 20.78 42.13
CA TYR A 382 -13.50 21.31 43.43
C TYR A 382 -12.62 20.35 44.23
N THR A 383 -12.90 19.05 44.15
CA THR A 383 -12.07 18.03 44.81
C THR A 383 -10.65 18.01 44.24
N THR A 384 -10.48 18.36 42.95
CA THR A 384 -9.15 18.51 42.35
C THR A 384 -8.27 19.53 43.10
N LEU A 385 -8.89 20.58 43.67
CA LEU A 385 -8.19 21.61 44.44
C LEU A 385 -7.79 21.12 45.84
N GLU A 386 -8.43 20.06 46.33
CA GLU A 386 -8.23 19.48 47.66
C GLU A 386 -7.23 18.32 47.63
N ASP A 387 -7.34 17.42 46.66
CA ASP A 387 -6.64 16.13 46.64
C ASP A 387 -5.68 15.92 45.45
N GLU A 388 -5.54 16.92 44.57
CA GLU A 388 -4.73 16.85 43.35
C GLU A 388 -5.08 15.66 42.42
N THR A 389 -6.35 15.25 42.40
CA THR A 389 -6.86 14.22 41.50
C THR A 389 -7.93 14.77 40.55
N VAL A 390 -8.01 14.21 39.35
CA VAL A 390 -9.00 14.57 38.32
C VAL A 390 -9.89 13.39 38.00
N THR A 391 -11.04 13.69 37.40
CA THR A 391 -11.96 12.69 36.86
C THR A 391 -11.67 12.48 35.38
N ILE A 392 -11.38 11.25 34.96
CA ILE A 392 -11.22 10.87 33.56
C ILE A 392 -12.47 10.09 33.14
N ARG A 393 -13.14 10.54 32.08
CA ARG A 393 -14.30 9.90 31.47
C ARG A 393 -13.90 9.24 30.16
N ASP A 394 -14.31 7.99 29.97
CA ASP A 394 -14.20 7.27 28.70
C ASP A 394 -15.39 7.59 27.79
N ARG A 395 -15.11 7.91 26.51
CA ARG A 395 -16.15 8.23 25.52
C ARG A 395 -17.07 7.04 25.28
N THR A 396 -16.54 5.85 25.03
CA THR A 396 -17.36 4.71 24.63
C THR A 396 -18.32 4.28 25.74
N THR A 397 -17.80 4.03 26.94
CA THR A 397 -18.57 3.48 28.06
C THR A 397 -19.25 4.54 28.93
N MET A 398 -18.89 5.81 28.75
CA MET A 398 -19.28 6.94 29.61
C MET A 398 -18.82 6.83 31.07
N LYS A 399 -18.10 5.76 31.44
CA LYS A 399 -17.67 5.54 32.81
C LYS A 399 -16.55 6.50 33.19
N GLN A 400 -16.46 6.76 34.49
CA GLN A 400 -15.52 7.72 35.06
C GLN A 400 -14.61 7.05 36.08
N ILE A 401 -13.34 7.43 36.08
CA ILE A 401 -12.36 7.03 37.08
C ILE A 401 -11.65 8.27 37.62
N ARG A 402 -11.34 8.29 38.91
CA ARG A 402 -10.55 9.35 39.53
C ARG A 402 -9.08 8.94 39.60
N ARG A 403 -8.18 9.83 39.21
CA ARG A 403 -6.73 9.57 39.15
C ARG A 403 -5.90 10.79 39.54
N PRO A 404 -4.75 10.60 40.21
CA PRO A 404 -3.83 11.70 40.51
C PRO A 404 -3.37 12.46 39.27
N ILE A 405 -3.27 13.79 39.36
CA ILE A 405 -2.82 14.64 38.24
C ILE A 405 -1.48 14.19 37.68
N LYS A 406 -0.58 13.77 38.57
CA LYS A 406 0.77 13.29 38.24
C LYS A 406 0.79 12.03 37.35
N GLU A 407 -0.30 11.26 37.30
CA GLU A 407 -0.40 10.00 36.55
C GLU A 407 -1.12 10.13 35.20
N ILE A 408 -1.81 11.25 34.95
CA ILE A 408 -2.68 11.42 33.77
C ILE A 408 -1.90 11.19 32.46
N GLU A 409 -0.72 11.79 32.31
CA GLU A 409 0.09 11.67 31.09
C GLU A 409 0.42 10.22 30.74
N TYR A 410 0.89 9.49 31.75
CA TYR A 410 1.25 8.09 31.61
C TYR A 410 0.03 7.24 31.26
N LEU A 411 -1.06 7.43 32.02
CA LEU A 411 -2.29 6.67 31.83
C LEU A 411 -2.92 6.93 30.46
N ILE A 412 -3.12 8.20 30.07
CA ILE A 412 -3.71 8.57 28.78
C ILE A 412 -2.86 8.01 27.63
N THR A 413 -1.54 8.05 27.72
CA THR A 413 -0.65 7.48 26.70
C THR A 413 -0.88 5.96 26.55
N ARG A 414 -0.95 5.22 27.66
CA ARG A 414 -1.17 3.77 27.63
C ARG A 414 -2.54 3.39 27.13
N LEU A 415 -3.56 4.16 27.52
CA LEU A 415 -4.93 4.01 27.03
C LEU A 415 -5.00 4.23 25.51
N ILE A 416 -4.40 5.31 24.98
CA ILE A 416 -4.33 5.58 23.53
C ILE A 416 -3.63 4.44 22.79
N ARG A 417 -2.56 3.88 23.37
CA ARG A 417 -1.80 2.78 22.77
C ARG A 417 -2.47 1.41 22.92
N ARG A 418 -3.57 1.32 23.70
CA ARG A 418 -4.25 0.08 24.11
C ARG A 418 -3.35 -0.89 24.88
N GLU A 419 -2.37 -0.36 25.60
CA GLU A 419 -1.50 -1.10 26.52
C GLU A 419 -2.14 -1.28 27.91
N GLU A 420 -3.25 -0.59 28.14
CA GLU A 420 -4.06 -0.64 29.35
C GLU A 420 -5.54 -0.53 28.95
N LYS A 421 -6.42 -1.27 29.61
CA LYS A 421 -7.87 -1.13 29.43
C LYS A 421 -8.39 -0.06 30.37
N PHE A 422 -9.42 0.67 29.94
CA PHE A 422 -10.14 1.59 30.81
C PHE A 422 -10.95 0.79 31.86
N ASN A 423 -10.26 0.39 32.93
CA ASN A 423 -10.84 -0.42 34.00
C ASN A 423 -11.46 0.51 35.04
N VAL A 424 -12.76 0.33 35.25
CA VAL A 424 -13.45 0.87 36.41
C VAL A 424 -13.22 -0.09 37.57
N PRO A 425 -12.80 0.41 38.75
CA PRO A 425 -12.65 -0.41 39.96
C PRO A 425 -13.89 -1.25 40.28
#